data_AF-A0A9E2BIC2-F1
#
_entry.id   AF-A0A9E2BIC2-F1
#
_cell.length_a   1.000
_cell.length_b   1.000
_cell.length_c   1.000
_cell.angle_alpha   90.00
_cell.angle_beta   90.00
_cell.angle_gamma   90.00
#
_symmetry.space_group_name_H-M   'P 1'
#
loop_
_entity.id
_entity.type
_entity.pdbx_description
1 polymer ?
#
loop_
_entity_poly.entity_id
_entity_poly.type
_entity_poly.pdbx_seq_one_letter_code
_entity_poly.pdbx_strand_id
1 'polypeptide(L)'
;LTVFKDGGAVSSVMSFYFKDEVIPYYGGSLAAARSLMANDFMYWELIRRACDREIRVFDYGRSRVGTGSYRFKKHWGFEPEPLHYQYHLVRQKEMPDLSPGNPKYKMAISAWKRLPTALTRIIGPLIARGLPG
;
A
#
# COMPACT_ATOMS: atom_id res chain seq x y z
N LEU A 1 8.56 -13.62 -4.25
CA LEU A 1 8.59 -13.75 -5.73
C LEU A 1 9.19 -12.48 -6.31
N THR A 2 10.14 -12.59 -7.23
CA THR A 2 10.77 -11.44 -7.88
C THR A 2 10.73 -11.63 -9.39
N VAL A 3 10.31 -10.59 -10.11
CA VAL A 3 10.28 -10.55 -11.57
C VAL A 3 11.53 -9.83 -12.06
N PHE A 4 12.20 -10.44 -13.03
CA PHE A 4 13.40 -9.91 -13.65
C PHE A 4 13.15 -9.56 -15.12
N LYS A 5 13.81 -8.53 -15.61
CA LYS A 5 13.95 -8.22 -17.03
C LYS A 5 15.43 -7.98 -17.31
N ASP A 6 15.98 -8.67 -18.32
CA ASP A 6 17.37 -8.52 -18.77
C ASP A 6 18.40 -8.63 -17.62
N GLY A 7 18.14 -9.54 -16.66
CA GLY A 7 18.97 -9.75 -15.47
C GLY A 7 18.73 -8.77 -14.31
N GLY A 8 17.95 -7.71 -14.51
CA GLY A 8 17.60 -6.72 -13.48
C GLY A 8 16.24 -6.99 -12.82
N ALA A 9 16.16 -6.91 -11.49
CA ALA A 9 14.89 -7.01 -10.77
C ALA A 9 14.01 -5.77 -11.01
N VAL A 10 12.75 -5.98 -11.41
CA VAL A 10 11.81 -4.88 -11.73
C VAL A 10 10.64 -4.80 -10.77
N SER A 11 10.17 -5.92 -10.24
CA SER A 11 9.13 -5.99 -9.21
C SER A 11 9.38 -7.17 -8.27
N SER A 12 8.99 -7.03 -7.01
CA SER A 12 9.09 -8.09 -6.02
C SER A 12 7.94 -8.02 -5.04
N VAL A 13 7.51 -9.19 -4.60
CA VAL A 13 6.52 -9.37 -3.53
C VAL A 13 7.02 -10.41 -2.53
N MET A 14 7.02 -10.05 -1.26
CA MET A 14 7.14 -10.98 -0.15
C MET A 14 5.75 -11.38 0.30
N SER A 15 5.50 -12.69 0.33
CA SER A 15 4.20 -13.26 0.65
C SER A 15 4.31 -14.20 1.84
N PHE A 16 3.30 -14.21 2.69
CA PHE A 16 3.13 -15.19 3.75
C PHE A 16 2.17 -16.28 3.31
N TYR A 17 2.42 -17.51 3.76
CA TYR A 17 1.54 -18.65 3.58
C TYR A 17 1.11 -19.14 4.95
N PHE A 18 -0.18 -19.32 5.15
CA PHE A 18 -0.72 -19.87 6.39
C PHE A 18 -1.97 -20.68 6.06
N LYS A 19 -1.99 -21.96 6.46
CA LYS A 19 -3.03 -22.91 6.08
C LYS A 19 -3.24 -22.91 4.56
N ASP A 20 -4.46 -22.65 4.09
CA ASP A 20 -4.88 -22.63 2.69
C ASP A 20 -4.91 -21.21 2.09
N GLU A 21 -4.18 -20.27 2.70
CA GLU A 21 -4.15 -18.86 2.30
C GLU A 21 -2.74 -18.37 1.96
N VAL A 22 -2.66 -17.52 0.93
CA VAL A 22 -1.48 -16.72 0.60
C VAL A 22 -1.78 -15.22 0.70
N ILE A 23 -0.89 -14.49 1.39
CA ILE A 23 -1.00 -13.05 1.62
C ILE A 23 0.23 -12.35 1.01
N PRO A 24 0.14 -11.73 -0.18
CA PRO A 24 1.15 -10.78 -0.68
C PRO A 24 1.27 -9.55 0.24
N TYR A 25 2.18 -9.60 1.20
CA TYR A 25 2.23 -8.63 2.28
C TYR A 25 3.07 -7.39 1.97
N TYR A 26 4.26 -7.57 1.40
CA TYR A 26 5.12 -6.45 0.99
C TYR A 26 5.40 -6.51 -0.50
N GLY A 27 4.88 -5.53 -1.25
CA GLY A 27 5.12 -5.38 -2.68
C GLY A 27 5.91 -4.11 -3.00
N GLY A 28 6.85 -4.21 -3.93
CA GLY A 28 7.65 -3.09 -4.41
C GLY A 28 7.99 -3.24 -5.88
N SER A 29 8.10 -2.13 -6.60
CA SER A 29 8.48 -2.13 -8.01
C SER A 29 9.21 -0.86 -8.41
N LEU A 30 10.09 -0.99 -9.40
CA LEU A 30 10.74 0.14 -10.06
C LEU A 30 9.76 0.86 -10.98
N ALA A 31 10.05 2.11 -11.35
CA ALA A 31 9.23 2.86 -12.31
C ALA A 31 9.06 2.10 -13.65
N ALA A 32 10.12 1.41 -14.09
CA ALA A 32 10.11 0.58 -15.30
C ALA A 32 9.08 -0.57 -15.25
N ALA A 33 8.66 -1.03 -14.08
CA ALA A 33 7.67 -2.09 -13.96
C ALA A 33 6.31 -1.72 -14.58
N ARG A 34 5.98 -0.42 -14.67
CA ARG A 34 4.71 0.06 -15.21
C ARG A 34 4.59 -0.19 -16.71
N SER A 35 5.60 0.19 -17.48
CA SER A 35 5.61 -0.03 -18.94
C SER A 35 5.74 -1.51 -19.31
N LEU A 36 6.24 -2.33 -18.38
CA LEU A 36 6.38 -3.77 -18.55
C LEU A 36 5.18 -4.57 -18.05
N MET A 37 4.20 -3.92 -17.41
CA MET A 37 3.11 -4.60 -16.69
C MET A 37 3.64 -5.65 -15.69
N ALA A 38 4.83 -5.42 -15.12
CA ALA A 38 5.52 -6.41 -14.31
C ALA A 38 4.85 -6.65 -12.94
N ASN A 39 4.03 -5.71 -12.46
CA ASN A 39 3.23 -5.92 -11.26
C ASN A 39 2.08 -6.90 -11.53
N ASP A 40 1.38 -6.74 -12.65
CA ASP A 40 0.32 -7.67 -13.06
C ASP A 40 0.88 -9.07 -13.29
N PHE A 41 2.01 -9.18 -13.99
CA PHE A 41 2.69 -10.47 -14.16
C PHE A 41 3.14 -11.08 -12.82
N MET A 42 3.69 -10.27 -11.91
CA MET A 42 4.11 -10.72 -10.58
C MET A 42 2.94 -11.31 -9.78
N TYR A 43 1.80 -10.64 -9.74
CA TYR A 43 0.63 -11.15 -9.00
C TYR A 43 0.00 -12.35 -9.69
N TRP A 44 -0.09 -12.36 -11.02
CA TRP A 44 -0.50 -13.53 -11.79
C TRP A 44 0.33 -14.77 -11.44
N GLU A 45 1.65 -14.63 -11.48
CA GLU A 45 2.59 -15.73 -11.22
C GLU A 45 2.52 -16.18 -9.76
N LEU A 46 2.27 -15.26 -8.82
CA LEU A 46 2.02 -15.63 -7.42
C LEU A 46 0.73 -16.45 -7.28
N ILE A 47 -0.37 -16.05 -7.93
CA ILE A 47 -1.64 -16.77 -7.93
C ILE A 47 -1.44 -18.16 -8.55
N ARG A 48 -0.79 -18.25 -9.71
CA ARG A 48 -0.50 -19.52 -10.38
C ARG A 48 0.28 -20.48 -9.48
N ARG A 49 1.34 -19.99 -8.82
CA ARG A 49 2.14 -20.79 -7.86
C ARG A 49 1.35 -21.17 -6.61
N ALA A 50 0.38 -20.36 -6.19
CA ALA A 50 -0.50 -20.70 -5.09
C ALA A 50 -1.45 -21.85 -5.49
N CYS A 51 -2.02 -21.79 -6.70
CA CYS A 51 -2.82 -22.88 -7.24
C CYS A 51 -2.02 -24.19 -7.38
N ASP A 52 -0.78 -24.13 -7.86
CA ASP A 52 0.12 -25.29 -7.93
C ASP A 52 0.40 -25.92 -6.56
N ARG A 53 0.21 -25.15 -5.48
CA ARG A 53 0.37 -25.58 -4.09
C ARG A 53 -0.96 -25.92 -3.40
N GLU A 54 -2.05 -26.00 -4.17
CA GLU A 54 -3.40 -26.29 -3.67
C GLU A 54 -3.92 -25.24 -2.66
N ILE A 55 -3.34 -24.04 -2.65
CA ILE A 55 -3.81 -22.91 -1.85
C ILE A 55 -5.14 -22.42 -2.43
N ARG A 56 -6.13 -22.21 -1.57
CA ARG A 56 -7.51 -21.91 -1.97
C ARG A 56 -7.87 -20.45 -1.85
N VAL A 57 -7.17 -19.71 -0.98
CA VAL A 57 -7.45 -18.32 -0.69
C VAL A 57 -6.25 -17.46 -1.06
N PHE A 58 -6.51 -16.39 -1.82
CA PHE A 58 -5.54 -15.35 -2.09
C PHE A 58 -6.06 -14.06 -1.46
N ASP A 59 -5.40 -13.55 -0.43
CA ASP A 59 -5.79 -12.31 0.22
C ASP A 59 -4.80 -11.19 -0.12
N TYR A 60 -5.26 -10.24 -0.94
CA TYR A 60 -4.52 -9.02 -1.24
C TYR A 60 -4.28 -8.12 -0.01
N GLY A 61 -4.92 -8.41 1.12
CA GLY A 61 -4.92 -7.65 2.34
C GLY A 61 -5.71 -6.34 2.23
N ARG A 62 -5.68 -5.56 3.31
CA ARG A 62 -6.44 -4.31 3.41
C ARG A 62 -6.03 -3.26 2.37
N SER A 63 -6.98 -2.44 1.96
CA SER A 63 -6.73 -1.20 1.23
C SER A 63 -7.82 -0.17 1.53
N ARG A 64 -7.49 1.12 1.44
CA ARG A 64 -8.49 2.18 1.62
C ARG A 64 -9.31 2.35 0.35
N VAL A 65 -10.64 2.43 0.50
CA VAL A 65 -11.58 2.68 -0.60
C VAL A 65 -11.16 3.92 -1.39
N GLY A 66 -11.26 3.84 -2.71
CA GLY A 66 -10.93 4.95 -3.62
C GLY A 66 -9.43 5.17 -3.89
N THR A 67 -8.54 4.40 -3.28
CA THR A 67 -7.10 4.45 -3.58
C THR A 67 -6.72 3.68 -4.85
N GLY A 68 -5.51 3.91 -5.36
CA GLY A 68 -4.96 3.14 -6.49
C GLY A 68 -4.88 1.65 -6.18
N SER A 69 -4.42 1.27 -4.99
CA SER A 69 -4.35 -0.12 -4.56
C SER A 69 -5.73 -0.78 -4.48
N TYR A 70 -6.76 -0.05 -4.01
CA TYR A 70 -8.14 -0.54 -4.02
C TYR A 70 -8.63 -0.83 -5.45
N ARG A 71 -8.43 0.11 -6.37
CA ARG A 71 -8.82 -0.08 -7.78
C ARG A 71 -8.07 -1.22 -8.46
N PHE A 72 -6.78 -1.37 -8.18
CA PHE A 72 -5.95 -2.45 -8.70
C PHE A 72 -6.50 -3.82 -8.30
N LYS A 73 -6.77 -4.03 -7.00
CA LYS A 73 -7.32 -5.29 -6.47
C LYS A 73 -8.68 -5.62 -7.09
N LYS A 74 -9.56 -4.62 -7.20
CA LYS A 74 -10.88 -4.78 -7.83
C LYS A 74 -10.78 -5.14 -9.32
N HIS A 75 -9.81 -4.58 -10.03
CA HIS A 75 -9.58 -4.89 -11.44
C HIS A 75 -9.20 -6.35 -11.67
N TRP A 76 -8.56 -6.99 -10.68
CA TRP A 76 -8.25 -8.41 -10.66
C TRP A 76 -9.45 -9.32 -10.33
N GLY A 77 -10.66 -8.76 -10.16
CA GLY A 77 -11.88 -9.52 -9.89
C GLY A 77 -12.14 -9.84 -8.41
N PHE A 78 -11.38 -9.22 -7.50
CA PHE A 78 -11.60 -9.41 -6.06
C PHE A 78 -12.74 -8.54 -5.56
N GLU A 79 -13.68 -9.17 -4.84
CA GLU A 79 -14.74 -8.48 -4.13
C GLU A 79 -14.22 -7.96 -2.77
N PRO A 80 -14.35 -6.65 -2.49
CA PRO A 80 -13.84 -6.07 -1.24
C PRO A 80 -14.75 -6.40 -0.06
N GLU A 81 -14.16 -6.89 1.03
CA GLU A 81 -14.84 -7.05 2.31
C GLU A 81 -14.60 -5.83 3.23
N PRO A 82 -15.67 -5.17 3.73
CA PRO A 82 -15.52 -4.07 4.69
C PRO A 82 -14.91 -4.53 6.01
N LEU A 83 -13.79 -3.92 6.41
CA LEU A 83 -13.19 -4.15 7.73
C LEU A 83 -13.80 -3.21 8.77
N HIS A 84 -14.43 -3.79 9.79
CA HIS A 84 -15.03 -3.06 10.90
C HIS A 84 -13.97 -2.72 11.97
N TYR A 85 -13.51 -1.48 11.97
CA TYR A 85 -12.61 -0.97 13.00
C TYR A 85 -13.39 -0.28 14.12
N GLN A 86 -13.00 -0.53 15.36
CA GLN A 86 -13.48 0.23 16.51
C GLN A 86 -12.53 1.39 16.80
N TYR A 87 -13.08 2.56 17.10
CA TYR A 87 -12.31 3.75 17.42
C TYR A 87 -12.76 4.30 18.76
N HIS A 88 -11.80 4.56 19.64
CA HIS A 88 -12.05 5.24 20.90
C HIS A 88 -11.63 6.71 20.75
N LEU A 89 -12.61 7.59 20.55
CA LEU A 89 -12.39 9.03 20.45
C LEU A 89 -12.30 9.64 21.85
N VAL A 90 -11.07 9.84 22.36
CA VAL A 90 -10.85 10.33 23.73
C VAL A 90 -11.35 11.77 23.92
N ARG A 91 -10.96 12.69 23.02
CA ARG A 91 -11.34 14.12 23.08
C ARG A 91 -11.95 14.63 21.77
N GLN A 92 -11.96 13.82 20.72
CA GLN A 92 -12.46 14.23 19.41
C GLN A 92 -13.94 13.90 19.30
N LYS A 93 -14.71 14.77 18.61
CA LYS A 93 -16.13 14.54 18.34
C LYS A 93 -16.36 13.78 17.04
N GLU A 94 -15.37 13.76 16.16
CA GLU A 94 -15.42 13.17 14.83
C GLU A 94 -14.16 12.35 14.58
N MET A 95 -14.27 11.41 13.64
CA MET A 95 -13.15 10.60 13.19
C MET A 95 -12.09 11.46 12.49
N PRO A 96 -10.82 11.42 12.91
CA PRO A 96 -9.76 12.17 12.24
C PRO A 96 -9.45 11.54 10.88
N ASP A 97 -9.57 12.30 9.79
CA ASP A 97 -9.06 11.88 8.48
C ASP A 97 -7.59 12.28 8.32
N LEU A 98 -6.67 11.43 8.76
CA LEU A 98 -5.23 11.66 8.60
C LEU A 98 -4.71 11.28 7.20
N SER A 99 -5.60 11.07 6.23
CA SER A 99 -5.17 10.66 4.91
C SER A 99 -4.38 11.77 4.20
N PRO A 100 -3.39 11.39 3.36
CA PRO A 100 -2.76 12.34 2.45
C PRO A 100 -3.75 13.02 1.48
N GLY A 101 -4.94 12.43 1.30
CA GLY A 101 -6.02 12.95 0.47
C GLY A 101 -6.91 13.97 1.16
N ASN A 102 -6.78 14.18 2.47
CA ASN A 102 -7.60 15.14 3.21
C ASN A 102 -7.27 16.57 2.73
N PRO A 103 -8.25 17.33 2.21
CA PRO A 103 -8.06 18.71 1.76
C PRO A 103 -7.44 19.62 2.83
N LYS A 104 -7.74 19.40 4.11
CA LYS A 104 -7.21 20.20 5.24
C LYS A 104 -5.68 20.17 5.30
N TYR A 105 -5.06 19.03 4.97
CA TYR A 105 -3.60 18.88 5.00
C TYR A 105 -2.93 19.20 3.67
N LYS A 106 -3.68 19.33 2.57
CA LYS A 106 -3.12 19.53 1.23
C LYS A 106 -2.25 20.79 1.11
N MET A 107 -2.70 21.90 1.71
CA MET A 107 -1.92 23.14 1.74
C MET A 107 -0.66 23.02 2.59
N ALA A 108 -0.77 22.44 3.79
CA ALA A 108 0.36 22.22 4.68
C ALA A 108 1.43 21.33 4.03
N ILE A 109 1.02 20.23 3.37
CA ILE A 109 1.91 19.34 2.62
C ILE A 109 2.57 20.09 1.44
N SER A 110 1.83 20.91 0.71
CA SER A 110 2.37 21.69 -0.41
C SER A 110 3.42 22.70 0.05
N ALA A 111 3.16 23.43 1.14
CA ALA A 111 4.11 24.34 1.75
C ALA A 111 5.36 23.60 2.24
N TRP A 112 5.19 22.45 2.91
CA TRP A 112 6.29 21.62 3.39
C TRP A 112 7.22 21.15 2.27
N LYS A 113 6.66 20.73 1.12
CA LYS A 113 7.44 20.29 -0.05
C LYS A 113 8.30 21.39 -0.68
N ARG A 114 7.95 22.67 -0.46
CA ARG A 114 8.68 23.83 -0.98
C ARG A 114 9.68 24.40 0.03
N LEU A 115 9.68 23.88 1.26
CA LEU A 115 10.53 24.38 2.33
C LEU A 115 11.99 23.96 2.10
N PRO A 116 12.97 24.87 2.25
CA PRO A 116 14.39 24.51 2.21
C PRO A 116 14.74 23.40 3.20
N THR A 117 15.63 22.49 2.79
CA THR A 117 16.01 21.30 3.57
C THR A 117 16.57 21.63 4.97
N ALA A 118 17.23 22.78 5.14
CA ALA A 118 17.71 23.22 6.44
C ALA A 118 16.55 23.44 7.44
N LEU A 119 15.45 24.07 6.98
CA LEU A 119 14.27 24.33 7.80
C LEU A 119 13.49 23.05 8.10
N THR A 120 13.41 22.13 7.14
CA THR A 120 12.72 20.84 7.37
C THR A 120 13.45 19.99 8.41
N ARG A 121 14.79 20.08 8.51
CA ARG A 121 15.57 19.39 9.56
C ARG A 121 15.33 19.95 10.96
N ILE A 122 15.07 21.26 11.07
CA ILE A 122 14.80 21.92 12.37
C ILE A 122 13.35 21.66 12.80
N ILE A 123 12.40 21.85 11.89
CA ILE A 123 10.96 21.79 12.20
C ILE A 123 10.45 20.35 12.19
N GLY A 124 11.03 19.49 11.35
CA GLY A 124 10.59 18.11 11.13
C GLY A 124 10.46 17.28 12.41
N PRO A 125 11.47 17.25 13.30
CA PRO A 125 11.39 16.50 14.55
C PRO A 125 10.25 16.95 15.48
N LEU A 126 9.93 18.25 15.50
CA LEU A 126 8.84 18.78 16.33
C LEU A 126 7.47 18.35 15.79
N ILE A 127 7.28 18.36 14.48
CA ILE A 127 6.04 17.92 13.83
C ILE A 127 5.88 16.41 13.94
N ALA A 128 6.96 15.64 13.73
CA ALA A 128 6.92 14.18 13.75
C ALA A 128 6.43 13.63 15.11
N ARG A 129 6.73 14.31 16.22
CA ARG A 129 6.23 13.95 17.56
C ARG A 129 4.71 14.00 17.70
N GLY A 130 4.03 14.82 16.89
CA GLY A 130 2.58 15.00 16.92
C GLY A 130 1.83 14.11 15.93
N LEU A 131 2.54 13.35 15.09
CA LEU A 131 1.93 12.44 14.12
C LEU A 131 1.86 11.03 14.71
N PRO A 132 0.73 10.33 14.61
CA PRO A 132 0.66 8.93 15.00
C PRO A 132 1.58 8.10 14.09
N GLY A 133 2.40 7.24 14.72
CA GLY A 133 3.26 6.27 14.05
C GLY A 133 2.52 5.07 13.51
#